data_AF-A0A7M6DPD7-F1
#
_entry.id   AF-A0A7M6DPD7-F1
#
_cell.length_a   1.000
_cell.length_b   1.000
_cell.length_c   1.000
_cell.angle_alpha   90.00
_cell.angle_beta   90.00
_cell.angle_gamma   90.00
#
_symmetry.space_group_name_H-M   'P 1'
#
loop_
_entity.id
_entity.type
_entity.pdbx_description
1 polymer ?
#
loop_
_entity_poly.entity_id
_entity_poly.type
_entity_poly.pdbx_seq_one_letter_code
_entity_poly.pdbx_strand_id
1 'polypeptide(L)'
;MDLFSDFNDQKWDDKGTAPENIKSLEGYKKVDIMRGGQEEELGEKVFHYYMSDAGGDPVSAKLFGACRNPLKSIGHCSMKIIVKNYEPLVVGIIVEDDWVEIKQSYLDSLNVQGEPPKEPEVVDMNEVIGLVADLDHDIWCNKGDPPRNKTKIGYVFVSVVRPTDKGNNTFDYQLSDDQNGRSLSATLSGCRRNPLRDVVNCFMKIENNQVKGIIVEDDWVEVK
;
A
#
# COMPACT_ATOMS: atom_id res chain seq x y z
N MET A 1 3.74 31.24 1.44
CA MET A 1 3.73 30.69 2.82
C MET A 1 5.20 30.59 3.22
N ASP A 2 5.58 30.64 4.50
CA ASP A 2 6.98 30.34 4.88
C ASP A 2 6.99 28.95 5.49
N LEU A 3 7.25 27.94 4.65
CA LEU A 3 7.27 26.54 5.06
C LEU A 3 8.29 26.30 6.18
N PHE A 4 9.43 26.99 6.14
CA PHE A 4 10.53 26.78 7.09
C PHE A 4 10.17 27.22 8.51
N SER A 5 9.27 28.20 8.65
CA SER A 5 8.78 28.66 9.96
C SER A 5 8.04 27.57 10.78
N ASP A 6 7.59 26.50 10.14
CA ASP A 6 6.96 25.36 10.80
C ASP A 6 7.96 24.28 11.25
N PHE A 7 9.25 24.43 10.94
CA PHE A 7 10.32 23.50 11.30
C PHE A 7 11.21 24.01 12.43
N ASN A 8 11.89 23.08 13.10
CA ASN A 8 12.95 23.41 14.04
C ASN A 8 14.27 23.60 13.27
N ASP A 9 14.83 24.80 13.33
CA ASP A 9 16.06 25.21 12.65
C ASP A 9 17.31 24.44 13.10
N GLN A 10 17.30 23.80 14.27
CA GLN A 10 18.37 22.89 14.70
C GLN A 10 18.29 21.53 14.02
N LYS A 11 17.14 21.16 13.46
CA LYS A 11 16.84 19.83 12.89
C LYS A 11 16.70 19.84 11.37
N TRP A 12 16.32 20.98 10.79
CA TRP A 12 16.09 21.17 9.36
C TRP A 12 17.00 22.28 8.81
N ASP A 13 17.40 22.11 7.55
CA ASP A 13 18.09 23.10 6.72
C ASP A 13 17.09 23.72 5.75
N ASP A 14 17.04 25.04 5.73
CA ASP A 14 16.46 25.80 4.62
C ASP A 14 17.42 25.73 3.43
N LYS A 15 16.97 25.17 2.32
CA LYS A 15 17.73 25.09 1.06
C LYS A 15 17.44 26.30 0.16
N GLY A 16 16.56 27.20 0.57
CA GLY A 16 16.13 28.38 -0.16
C GLY A 16 15.11 28.02 -1.23
N THR A 17 15.31 28.59 -2.42
CA THR A 17 14.35 28.49 -3.52
C THR A 17 14.30 27.08 -4.11
N ALA A 18 13.08 26.61 -4.35
CA ALA A 18 12.81 25.36 -5.00
C ALA A 18 13.49 25.30 -6.40
N PRO A 19 14.14 24.18 -6.73
CA PRO A 19 14.78 24.00 -8.03
C PRO A 19 13.75 23.86 -9.16
N GLU A 20 14.01 24.51 -10.30
CA GLU A 20 13.07 24.56 -11.44
C GLU A 20 12.68 23.17 -11.98
N ASN A 21 13.59 22.20 -11.90
CA ASN A 21 13.35 20.84 -12.37
C ASN A 21 13.43 19.81 -11.24
N ILE A 22 12.37 19.76 -10.43
CA ILE A 22 12.24 18.80 -9.32
C ILE A 22 12.34 17.34 -9.80
N LYS A 23 11.92 17.03 -11.05
CA LYS A 23 11.98 15.65 -11.59
C LYS A 23 13.41 15.11 -11.72
N SER A 24 14.40 16.00 -11.84
CA SER A 24 15.81 15.62 -11.91
C SER A 24 16.49 15.49 -10.54
N LEU A 25 15.81 15.86 -9.44
CA LEU A 25 16.39 15.72 -8.11
C LEU A 25 16.25 14.30 -7.58
N GLU A 26 17.39 13.76 -7.20
CA GLU A 26 17.49 12.44 -6.63
C GLU A 26 16.67 12.31 -5.33
N GLY A 27 15.82 11.30 -5.29
CA GLY A 27 15.01 10.96 -4.12
C GLY A 27 13.73 11.76 -3.95
N TYR A 28 13.50 12.84 -4.71
CA TYR A 28 12.25 13.60 -4.65
C TYR A 28 11.19 13.01 -5.56
N LYS A 29 9.98 12.85 -5.00
CA LYS A 29 8.81 12.37 -5.72
C LYS A 29 7.64 13.33 -5.49
N LYS A 30 6.85 13.59 -6.53
CA LYS A 30 5.56 14.26 -6.38
C LYS A 30 4.61 13.36 -5.60
N VAL A 31 3.96 13.95 -4.62
CA VAL A 31 2.97 13.26 -3.78
C VAL A 31 1.73 14.13 -3.58
N ASP A 32 0.58 13.49 -3.52
CA ASP A 32 -0.69 14.09 -3.12
C ASP A 32 -0.97 13.71 -1.66
N ILE A 33 -1.22 14.69 -0.80
CA ILE A 33 -1.44 14.49 0.62
C ILE A 33 -2.92 14.21 0.86
N MET A 34 -3.24 12.98 1.26
CA MET A 34 -4.63 12.57 1.50
C MET A 34 -5.06 12.83 2.93
N ARG A 35 -4.18 12.57 3.89
CA ARG A 35 -4.48 12.69 5.32
C ARG A 35 -3.21 12.95 6.13
N GLY A 36 -3.31 13.85 7.11
CA GLY A 36 -2.30 14.08 8.13
C GLY A 36 -2.80 13.70 9.51
N GLY A 37 -1.94 13.09 10.33
CA GLY A 37 -2.13 12.84 11.75
C GLY A 37 -0.97 13.41 12.56
N GLN A 38 -1.14 13.44 13.88
CA GLN A 38 -0.08 13.81 14.81
C GLN A 38 -0.08 12.79 15.95
N GLU A 39 1.11 12.32 16.31
CA GLU A 39 1.36 11.52 17.52
C GLU A 39 2.56 12.07 18.28
N GLU A 40 2.86 11.45 19.41
CA GLU A 40 4.05 11.75 20.21
C GLU A 40 4.95 10.51 20.21
N GLU A 41 6.18 10.67 19.73
CA GLU A 41 7.19 9.61 19.68
C GLU A 41 8.52 10.20 20.12
N LEU A 42 9.30 9.45 20.91
CA LEU A 42 10.59 9.90 21.45
C LEU A 42 10.51 11.25 22.23
N GLY A 43 9.35 11.57 22.79
CA GLY A 43 9.10 12.84 23.50
C GLY A 43 8.96 14.05 22.57
N GLU A 44 8.75 13.82 21.28
CA GLU A 44 8.60 14.85 20.26
C GLU A 44 7.28 14.68 19.51
N LYS A 45 6.76 15.78 18.97
CA LYS A 45 5.61 15.73 18.06
C LYS A 45 6.06 15.14 16.73
N VAL A 46 5.39 14.09 16.30
CA VAL A 46 5.62 13.45 15.01
C VAL A 46 4.37 13.59 14.16
N PHE A 47 4.54 14.00 12.91
CA PHE A 47 3.45 14.11 11.96
C PHE A 47 3.45 12.92 11.00
N HIS A 48 2.29 12.33 10.80
CA HIS A 48 2.11 11.16 9.96
C HIS A 48 1.33 11.56 8.74
N TYR A 49 1.88 11.31 7.57
CA TYR A 49 1.22 11.64 6.32
C TYR A 49 0.88 10.36 5.57
N TYR A 50 -0.39 10.25 5.18
CA TYR A 50 -0.87 9.30 4.19
C TYR A 50 -1.00 10.03 2.87
N MET A 51 -0.30 9.54 1.87
CA MET A 51 -0.08 10.22 0.59
C MET A 51 -0.30 9.26 -0.58
N SER A 52 -0.51 9.79 -1.77
CA SER A 52 -0.33 9.08 -3.03
C SER A 52 1.00 9.50 -3.64
N ASP A 53 1.79 8.58 -4.16
CA ASP A 53 2.83 8.96 -5.11
C ASP A 53 2.24 9.27 -6.50
N ALA A 54 3.09 9.74 -7.43
CA ALA A 54 2.70 10.06 -8.81
C ALA A 54 2.11 8.87 -9.59
N GLY A 55 2.33 7.63 -9.13
CA GLY A 55 1.75 6.42 -9.71
C GLY A 55 0.40 6.06 -9.12
N GLY A 56 -0.09 6.76 -8.09
CA GLY A 56 -1.30 6.37 -7.37
C GLY A 56 -1.06 5.39 -6.22
N ASP A 57 0.19 5.07 -5.87
CA ASP A 57 0.49 4.15 -4.76
C ASP A 57 0.35 4.87 -3.43
N PRO A 58 -0.38 4.30 -2.45
CA PRO A 58 -0.43 4.86 -1.12
C PRO A 58 0.93 4.73 -0.45
N VAL A 59 1.44 5.84 0.05
CA VAL A 59 2.67 5.94 0.81
C VAL A 59 2.34 6.55 2.16
N SER A 60 2.79 5.93 3.25
CA SER A 60 2.77 6.56 4.58
C SER A 60 4.19 6.87 5.00
N ALA A 61 4.41 8.04 5.59
CA ALA A 61 5.71 8.40 6.15
C ALA A 61 5.56 9.30 7.38
N LYS A 62 6.53 9.20 8.29
CA LYS A 62 6.63 10.04 9.49
C LYS A 62 7.52 11.25 9.22
N LEU A 63 7.16 12.39 9.81
CA LEU A 63 7.92 13.63 9.78
C LEU A 63 8.31 14.03 11.21
N PHE A 64 9.61 14.07 11.46
CA PHE A 64 10.20 14.46 12.73
C PHE A 64 10.75 15.89 12.68
N GLY A 65 10.85 16.54 13.85
CA GLY A 65 11.49 17.85 13.97
C GLY A 65 10.72 19.04 13.43
N ALA A 66 9.43 18.88 13.12
CA ALA A 66 8.53 19.99 12.83
C ALA A 66 7.90 20.53 14.13
N CYS A 67 7.80 21.85 14.24
CA CYS A 67 7.19 22.55 15.38
C CYS A 67 5.65 22.53 15.31
N ARG A 68 5.12 22.55 14.09
CA ARG A 68 3.69 22.53 13.73
C ARG A 68 3.50 21.58 12.56
N ASN A 69 2.27 21.36 12.12
CA ASN A 69 2.02 20.56 10.91
C ASN A 69 2.28 21.41 9.66
N PRO A 70 3.44 21.28 8.98
CA PRO A 70 3.79 22.13 7.84
C PRO A 70 2.86 21.93 6.65
N LEU A 71 2.19 20.77 6.57
CA LEU A 71 1.40 20.35 5.40
C LEU A 71 -0.11 20.41 5.62
N LYS A 72 -0.56 21.08 6.69
CA LYS A 72 -1.98 21.12 7.08
C LYS A 72 -2.92 21.61 5.97
N SER A 73 -2.47 22.53 5.13
CA SER A 73 -3.26 23.14 4.05
C SER A 73 -2.67 22.87 2.66
N ILE A 74 -1.70 21.96 2.57
CA ILE A 74 -1.00 21.63 1.33
C ILE A 74 -1.55 20.30 0.84
N GLY A 75 -2.17 20.31 -0.35
CA GLY A 75 -2.75 19.11 -0.95
C GLY A 75 -1.75 18.30 -1.78
N HIS A 76 -0.69 18.94 -2.27
CA HIS A 76 0.33 18.32 -3.11
C HIS A 76 1.68 18.99 -2.90
N CYS A 77 2.75 18.21 -2.95
CA CYS A 77 4.12 18.69 -2.82
C CYS A 77 5.10 17.69 -3.44
N SER A 78 6.39 18.01 -3.40
CA SER A 78 7.43 17.03 -3.71
C SER A 78 8.15 16.65 -2.43
N MET A 79 8.26 15.36 -2.13
CA MET A 79 8.90 14.86 -0.92
C MET A 79 10.05 13.92 -1.22
N LYS A 80 11.06 13.98 -0.37
CA LYS A 80 12.12 12.98 -0.27
C LYS A 80 11.81 12.07 0.91
N ILE A 81 11.63 10.79 0.63
CA ILE A 81 11.30 9.76 1.63
C ILE A 81 12.42 8.71 1.63
N ILE A 82 12.92 8.38 2.81
CA ILE A 82 13.86 7.26 3.00
C ILE A 82 13.25 6.25 3.95
N VAL A 83 13.77 5.03 3.95
CA VAL A 83 13.40 4.01 4.94
C VAL A 83 14.53 3.89 5.96
N LYS A 84 14.24 4.14 7.24
CA LYS A 84 15.18 3.95 8.35
C LYS A 84 14.59 2.94 9.33
N ASN A 85 15.28 1.82 9.54
CA ASN A 85 14.80 0.73 10.40
C ASN A 85 13.35 0.31 10.07
N TYR A 86 13.07 0.05 8.79
CA TYR A 86 11.76 -0.32 8.25
C TYR A 86 10.67 0.76 8.29
N GLU A 87 10.93 1.91 8.91
CA GLU A 87 9.98 3.02 8.95
C GLU A 87 10.26 4.03 7.82
N PRO A 88 9.26 4.40 7.00
CA PRO A 88 9.42 5.47 6.02
C PRO A 88 9.42 6.85 6.69
N LEU A 89 10.45 7.64 6.42
CA LEU A 89 10.65 8.98 6.99
C LEU A 89 10.69 10.05 5.89
N VAL A 90 9.97 11.15 6.11
CA VAL A 90 10.09 12.36 5.29
C VAL A 90 11.34 13.11 5.71
N VAL A 91 12.27 13.28 4.77
CA VAL A 91 13.58 13.92 4.99
C VAL A 91 13.81 15.15 4.12
N GLY A 92 12.88 15.46 3.24
CA GLY A 92 12.92 16.66 2.40
C GLY A 92 11.55 16.99 1.86
N ILE A 93 11.21 18.28 1.82
CA ILE A 93 9.92 18.80 1.37
C ILE A 93 10.19 19.99 0.45
N ILE A 94 9.56 19.97 -0.71
CA ILE A 94 9.50 21.10 -1.65
C ILE A 94 8.02 21.41 -1.89
N VAL A 95 7.63 22.65 -1.58
CA VAL A 95 6.27 23.16 -1.76
C VAL A 95 6.40 24.52 -2.42
N GLU A 96 5.80 24.67 -3.61
CA GLU A 96 5.90 25.91 -4.38
C GLU A 96 7.37 26.34 -4.55
N ASP A 97 7.76 27.46 -3.92
CA ASP A 97 9.09 28.03 -3.98
C ASP A 97 9.97 27.66 -2.77
N ASP A 98 9.43 27.00 -1.75
CA ASP A 98 10.16 26.65 -0.53
C ASP A 98 10.78 25.25 -0.62
N TRP A 99 12.04 25.11 -0.21
CA TRP A 99 12.75 23.84 -0.15
C TRP A 99 13.46 23.65 1.19
N VAL A 100 13.09 22.58 1.90
CA VAL A 100 13.67 22.22 3.20
C VAL A 100 14.14 20.77 3.22
N GLU A 101 15.24 20.49 3.91
CA GLU A 101 15.73 19.12 4.15
C GLU A 101 16.12 18.90 5.60
N ILE A 102 15.98 17.68 6.09
CA ILE A 102 16.44 17.32 7.43
C ILE A 102 17.98 17.35 7.48
N LYS A 103 18.53 17.83 8.60
CA LYS A 103 19.98 17.77 8.84
C LYS A 103 20.40 16.32 9.06
N GLN A 104 21.46 15.89 8.36
CA GLN A 104 21.98 14.52 8.47
C GLN A 104 22.34 14.16 9.92
N SER A 105 22.92 15.11 10.68
CA SER A 105 23.27 14.89 12.09
C SER A 105 22.07 14.55 12.97
N TYR A 106 20.92 15.20 12.74
CA TYR A 106 19.69 14.89 13.45
C TYR A 106 19.07 13.58 12.94
N LEU A 107 19.03 13.39 11.61
CA LEU A 107 18.55 12.14 11.02
C LEU A 107 19.31 10.94 11.57
N ASP A 108 20.64 11.01 11.71
CA ASP A 108 21.47 9.95 12.27
C ASP A 108 21.11 9.67 13.74
N SER A 109 20.82 10.72 14.51
CA SER A 109 20.44 10.61 15.94
C SER A 109 19.06 9.99 16.18
N LEU A 110 18.16 9.97 15.19
CA LEU A 110 16.84 9.39 15.33
C LEU A 110 16.92 7.87 15.53
N ASN A 111 16.48 7.38 16.69
CA ASN A 111 16.39 5.95 16.99
C ASN A 111 14.97 5.42 16.75
N VAL A 112 14.51 5.49 15.51
CA VAL A 112 13.16 5.03 15.12
C VAL A 112 13.13 3.51 15.13
N GLN A 113 12.10 2.93 15.76
CA GLN A 113 11.84 1.49 15.76
C GLN A 113 10.64 1.21 14.84
N GLY A 114 10.91 0.90 13.57
CA GLY A 114 9.91 0.29 12.70
C GLY A 114 9.88 -1.22 12.96
N GLU A 115 8.70 -1.82 12.80
CA GLU A 115 8.62 -3.28 12.79
C GLU A 115 9.22 -3.79 11.48
N PRO A 116 10.15 -4.78 11.51
CA PRO A 116 10.53 -5.47 10.29
C PRO A 116 9.27 -5.98 9.60
N PRO A 117 9.20 -5.97 8.25
CA PRO A 117 8.09 -6.59 7.55
C PRO A 117 7.97 -8.01 8.11
N LYS A 118 6.81 -8.32 8.68
CA LYS A 118 6.55 -9.66 9.23
C LYS A 118 6.90 -10.66 8.13
N GLU A 119 7.84 -11.55 8.39
CA GLU A 119 7.99 -12.73 7.55
C GLU A 119 6.61 -13.37 7.47
N PRO A 120 6.16 -13.85 6.29
CA PRO A 120 4.87 -14.51 6.19
C PRO A 120 4.86 -15.63 7.24
N GLU A 121 4.03 -15.47 8.27
CA GLU A 121 3.94 -16.43 9.35
C GLU A 121 3.65 -17.79 8.69
N VAL A 122 4.51 -18.78 8.95
CA VAL A 122 4.23 -20.16 8.57
C VAL A 122 3.04 -20.58 9.43
N VAL A 123 1.83 -20.35 8.91
CA VAL A 123 0.58 -20.68 9.59
C VAL A 123 0.58 -22.18 9.89
N ASP A 124 0.37 -22.53 11.15
CA ASP A 124 0.22 -23.93 11.58
C ASP A 124 -0.92 -24.57 10.77
N MET A 125 -0.59 -25.58 9.97
CA MET A 125 -1.41 -26.08 8.87
C MET A 125 -2.72 -26.75 9.31
N ASN A 126 -2.92 -26.95 10.61
CA ASN A 126 -4.14 -27.53 11.18
C ASN A 126 -5.21 -26.49 11.54
N GLU A 127 -4.93 -25.19 11.44
CA GLU A 127 -5.86 -24.10 11.77
C GLU A 127 -6.17 -23.18 10.58
N VAL A 128 -5.89 -23.60 9.35
CA VAL A 128 -6.21 -22.81 8.15
C VAL A 128 -7.74 -22.76 7.97
N ILE A 129 -8.33 -21.67 8.45
CA ILE A 129 -9.72 -21.28 8.20
C ILE A 129 -9.70 -20.31 7.01
N GLY A 130 -10.73 -20.34 6.16
CA GLY A 130 -10.87 -19.39 5.05
C GLY A 130 -10.56 -19.96 3.67
N LEU A 131 -10.46 -19.07 2.68
CA LEU A 131 -10.40 -19.37 1.24
C LEU A 131 -9.29 -20.35 0.87
N VAL A 132 -8.14 -20.24 1.53
CA VAL A 132 -6.95 -21.04 1.22
C VAL A 132 -7.08 -22.51 1.65
N ALA A 133 -7.98 -22.84 2.59
CA ALA A 133 -8.23 -24.23 3.00
C ALA A 133 -8.88 -25.07 1.90
N ASP A 134 -9.68 -24.43 1.05
CA ASP A 134 -10.39 -25.06 -0.06
C ASP A 134 -9.55 -25.12 -1.35
N LEU A 135 -8.33 -24.57 -1.33
CA LEU A 135 -7.38 -24.53 -2.44
C LEU A 135 -6.19 -25.47 -2.22
N ASP A 136 -5.58 -25.91 -3.31
CA ASP A 136 -4.40 -26.76 -3.28
C ASP A 136 -3.13 -25.95 -3.03
N HIS A 137 -2.50 -26.17 -1.88
CA HIS A 137 -1.34 -25.40 -1.42
C HIS A 137 -0.09 -25.60 -2.27
N ASP A 138 -0.03 -26.61 -3.13
CA ASP A 138 1.07 -26.76 -4.09
C ASP A 138 0.98 -25.70 -5.20
N ILE A 139 -0.23 -25.25 -5.52
CA ILE A 139 -0.53 -24.28 -6.59
C ILE A 139 -0.74 -22.88 -6.02
N TRP A 140 -1.42 -22.78 -4.86
CA TRP A 140 -1.85 -21.52 -4.27
C TRP A 140 -1.04 -21.17 -3.03
N CYS A 141 -0.82 -19.87 -2.83
CA CYS A 141 -0.10 -19.31 -1.69
C CYS A 141 -0.96 -18.22 -1.03
N ASN A 142 -1.08 -18.28 0.30
CA ASN A 142 -1.62 -17.19 1.10
C ASN A 142 -0.61 -16.04 1.12
N LYS A 143 -1.07 -14.85 0.78
CA LYS A 143 -0.27 -13.62 0.71
C LYS A 143 -0.41 -12.74 1.95
N GLY A 144 -1.22 -13.14 2.94
CA GLY A 144 -1.51 -12.38 4.15
C GLY A 144 -2.59 -11.33 3.91
N ASP A 145 -2.42 -10.15 4.50
CA ASP A 145 -3.41 -9.08 4.43
C ASP A 145 -3.62 -8.55 3.00
N PRO A 146 -4.86 -8.43 2.52
CA PRO A 146 -5.13 -7.96 1.18
C PRO A 146 -4.62 -6.53 0.94
N PRO A 147 -4.05 -6.26 -0.24
CA PRO A 147 -3.55 -4.93 -0.56
C PRO A 147 -4.70 -3.93 -0.64
N ARG A 148 -4.46 -2.69 -0.20
CA ARG A 148 -5.50 -1.65 -0.23
C ARG A 148 -5.91 -1.29 -1.67
N ASN A 149 -4.99 -1.30 -2.63
CA ASN A 149 -5.24 -0.91 -4.02
C ASN A 149 -5.27 -2.12 -4.99
N LYS A 150 -6.30 -2.95 -4.85
CA LYS A 150 -6.45 -4.24 -5.56
C LYS A 150 -6.50 -4.06 -7.08
N THR A 151 -7.14 -3.00 -7.57
CA THR A 151 -7.29 -2.76 -9.02
C THR A 151 -5.98 -2.46 -9.73
N LYS A 152 -5.04 -1.78 -9.06
CA LYS A 152 -3.74 -1.44 -9.66
C LYS A 152 -2.85 -2.67 -9.89
N ILE A 153 -2.98 -3.70 -9.06
CA ILE A 153 -2.22 -4.96 -9.18
C ILE A 153 -2.94 -6.01 -10.06
N GLY A 154 -3.97 -5.59 -10.80
CA GLY A 154 -4.66 -6.40 -11.79
C GLY A 154 -5.89 -7.14 -11.27
N TYR A 155 -6.39 -6.83 -10.07
CA TYR A 155 -7.62 -7.43 -9.56
C TYR A 155 -8.85 -6.62 -9.96
N VAL A 156 -9.86 -7.28 -10.49
CA VAL A 156 -11.16 -6.69 -10.78
C VAL A 156 -12.17 -7.09 -9.71
N PHE A 157 -13.04 -6.17 -9.30
CA PHE A 157 -14.14 -6.48 -8.41
C PHE A 157 -15.23 -7.18 -9.21
N VAL A 158 -15.62 -8.37 -8.76
CA VAL A 158 -16.58 -9.22 -9.48
C VAL A 158 -17.63 -9.77 -8.53
N SER A 159 -18.86 -9.86 -9.04
CA SER A 159 -19.89 -10.69 -8.42
C SER A 159 -19.84 -12.09 -8.99
N VAL A 160 -19.81 -13.08 -8.11
CA VAL A 160 -19.85 -14.51 -8.46
C VAL A 160 -21.31 -14.92 -8.65
N VAL A 161 -21.68 -15.26 -9.89
CA VAL A 161 -23.08 -15.55 -10.24
C VAL A 161 -23.38 -17.03 -10.08
N ARG A 162 -22.57 -17.91 -10.71
CA ARG A 162 -22.70 -19.36 -10.60
C ARG A 162 -21.35 -20.07 -10.78
N PRO A 163 -20.97 -20.97 -9.85
CA PRO A 163 -19.93 -21.96 -10.10
C PRO A 163 -20.49 -23.13 -10.93
N THR A 164 -19.66 -23.66 -11.83
CA THR A 164 -19.86 -24.95 -12.50
C THR A 164 -18.67 -25.84 -12.18
N ASP A 165 -18.91 -26.95 -11.49
CA ASP A 165 -17.87 -27.97 -11.26
C ASP A 165 -17.54 -28.67 -12.59
N LYS A 166 -16.25 -28.70 -12.93
CA LYS A 166 -15.73 -29.37 -14.13
C LYS A 166 -15.02 -30.69 -13.82
N GLY A 167 -14.96 -31.10 -12.56
CA GLY A 167 -14.10 -32.18 -12.11
C GLY A 167 -12.62 -31.79 -12.16
N ASN A 168 -11.74 -32.73 -11.78
CA ASN A 168 -10.29 -32.52 -11.75
C ASN A 168 -9.88 -31.24 -10.99
N ASN A 169 -10.46 -31.02 -9.80
CA ASN A 169 -10.13 -29.88 -8.94
C ASN A 169 -10.30 -28.52 -9.65
N THR A 170 -11.28 -28.40 -10.55
CA THR A 170 -11.47 -27.21 -11.38
C THR A 170 -12.92 -26.73 -11.36
N PHE A 171 -13.12 -25.42 -11.19
CA PHE A 171 -14.42 -24.76 -11.22
C PHE A 171 -14.42 -23.64 -12.26
N ASP A 172 -15.47 -23.58 -13.08
CA ASP A 172 -15.74 -22.43 -13.95
C ASP A 172 -16.74 -21.50 -13.29
N TYR A 173 -16.39 -20.22 -13.20
CA TYR A 173 -17.25 -19.19 -12.64
C TYR A 173 -17.76 -18.26 -13.72
N GLN A 174 -19.07 -18.02 -13.71
CA GLN A 174 -19.65 -16.85 -14.33
C GLN A 174 -19.57 -15.67 -13.36
N LEU A 175 -18.98 -14.59 -13.85
CA LEU A 175 -18.66 -13.40 -13.08
C LEU A 175 -19.33 -12.18 -13.73
N SER A 176 -19.77 -11.23 -12.92
CA SER A 176 -20.19 -9.91 -13.37
C SER A 176 -19.13 -8.91 -12.94
N ASP A 177 -18.50 -8.22 -13.88
CA ASP A 177 -17.65 -7.06 -13.58
C ASP A 177 -18.55 -5.85 -13.31
N ASP A 178 -18.67 -5.48 -12.03
CA ASP A 178 -19.52 -4.36 -11.58
C ASP A 178 -19.03 -3.01 -12.09
N GLN A 179 -17.76 -2.88 -12.50
CA GLN A 179 -17.23 -1.61 -12.99
C GLN A 179 -17.68 -1.32 -14.43
N ASN A 180 -17.89 -2.38 -15.23
CA ASN A 180 -18.18 -2.24 -16.67
C ASN A 180 -19.47 -2.94 -17.11
N GLY A 181 -20.18 -3.62 -16.20
CA GLY A 181 -21.39 -4.39 -16.49
C GLY A 181 -21.15 -5.58 -17.42
N ARG A 182 -19.90 -6.07 -17.52
CA ARG A 182 -19.53 -7.15 -18.44
C ARG A 182 -19.63 -8.49 -17.75
N SER A 183 -20.25 -9.46 -18.42
CA SER A 183 -20.16 -10.86 -18.02
C SER A 183 -18.80 -11.42 -18.41
N LEU A 184 -18.09 -12.00 -17.44
CA LEU A 184 -16.81 -12.66 -17.59
C LEU A 184 -16.97 -14.14 -17.22
N SER A 185 -16.14 -14.98 -17.84
CA SER A 185 -16.01 -16.38 -17.45
C SER A 185 -14.56 -16.64 -17.07
N ALA A 186 -14.33 -17.22 -15.90
CA ALA A 186 -12.99 -17.56 -15.44
C ALA A 186 -12.94 -18.96 -14.83
N THR A 187 -11.86 -19.67 -15.10
CA THR A 187 -11.60 -21.01 -14.58
C THR A 187 -10.64 -20.95 -13.40
N LEU A 188 -11.01 -21.59 -12.30
CA LEU A 188 -10.21 -21.75 -11.11
C LEU A 188 -9.73 -23.20 -11.02
N SER A 189 -8.42 -23.41 -11.08
CA SER A 189 -7.80 -24.74 -11.00
C SER A 189 -7.16 -24.96 -9.62
N GLY A 190 -6.96 -26.21 -9.24
CA GLY A 190 -6.32 -26.55 -7.96
C GLY A 190 -7.26 -26.33 -6.77
N CYS A 191 -8.54 -26.64 -6.93
CA CYS A 191 -9.55 -26.56 -5.87
C CYS A 191 -9.71 -27.93 -5.20
N ARG A 192 -9.56 -28.01 -3.87
CA ARG A 192 -9.92 -29.21 -3.10
C ARG A 192 -11.42 -29.30 -2.88
N ARG A 193 -12.07 -28.13 -2.76
CA ARG A 193 -13.52 -27.93 -2.68
C ARG A 193 -13.86 -26.63 -3.40
N ASN A 194 -15.15 -26.29 -3.56
CA ASN A 194 -15.53 -24.99 -4.10
C ASN A 194 -15.17 -23.88 -3.09
N PRO A 195 -14.14 -23.05 -3.34
CA PRO A 195 -13.65 -22.05 -2.39
C PRO A 195 -14.53 -20.78 -2.36
N LEU A 196 -15.44 -20.62 -3.32
CA LEU A 196 -16.30 -19.43 -3.46
C LEU A 196 -17.79 -19.77 -3.28
N ARG A 197 -18.11 -20.89 -2.63
CA ARG A 197 -19.50 -21.38 -2.50
C ARG A 197 -20.44 -20.37 -1.82
N ASP A 198 -19.93 -19.61 -0.86
CA ASP A 198 -20.67 -18.65 -0.04
C ASP A 198 -20.21 -17.20 -0.31
N VAL A 199 -19.38 -17.00 -1.33
CA VAL A 199 -18.79 -15.70 -1.68
C VAL A 199 -19.59 -15.07 -2.80
N VAL A 200 -20.29 -13.99 -2.49
CA VAL A 200 -21.10 -13.26 -3.48
C VAL A 200 -20.24 -12.29 -4.29
N ASN A 201 -19.33 -11.57 -3.63
CA ASN A 201 -18.47 -10.58 -4.25
C ASN A 201 -17.04 -10.77 -3.80
N CYS A 202 -16.10 -10.62 -4.71
CA CYS A 202 -14.68 -10.69 -4.40
C CYS A 202 -13.87 -9.91 -5.42
N PHE A 203 -12.59 -9.74 -5.13
CA PHE A 203 -11.63 -9.25 -6.11
C PHE A 203 -10.94 -10.46 -6.73
N MET A 204 -10.91 -10.52 -8.07
CA MET A 204 -10.21 -11.58 -8.80
C MET A 204 -9.19 -11.00 -9.77
N LYS A 205 -8.00 -11.60 -9.78
CA LYS A 205 -7.02 -11.41 -10.84
C LYS A 205 -7.22 -12.50 -11.88
N ILE A 206 -7.61 -12.11 -13.10
CA ILE A 206 -7.98 -13.04 -14.17
C ILE A 206 -7.04 -12.78 -15.36
N GLU A 207 -6.32 -13.82 -15.77
CA GLU A 207 -5.39 -13.76 -16.91
C GLU A 207 -5.71 -14.91 -17.86
N ASN A 208 -5.97 -14.61 -19.13
CA ASN A 208 -6.35 -15.62 -20.15
C ASN A 208 -7.52 -16.53 -19.71
N ASN A 209 -8.55 -15.94 -19.10
CA ASN A 209 -9.70 -16.65 -18.51
C ASN A 209 -9.35 -17.62 -17.38
N GLN A 210 -8.16 -17.54 -16.79
CA GLN A 210 -7.75 -18.31 -15.62
C GLN A 210 -7.69 -17.39 -14.41
N VAL A 211 -8.23 -17.84 -13.29
CA VAL A 211 -8.08 -17.13 -12.02
C VAL A 211 -6.65 -17.34 -11.51
N LYS A 212 -5.94 -16.24 -11.28
CA LYS A 212 -4.55 -16.20 -10.79
C LYS A 212 -4.44 -15.66 -9.37
N GLY A 213 -5.48 -14.98 -8.90
CA GLY A 213 -5.53 -14.41 -7.57
C GLY A 213 -6.96 -14.18 -7.16
N ILE A 214 -7.23 -14.37 -5.87
CA ILE A 214 -8.53 -14.12 -5.28
C ILE A 214 -8.30 -13.36 -3.98
N ILE A 215 -9.12 -12.35 -3.75
CA ILE A 215 -9.21 -11.66 -2.48
C ILE A 215 -10.68 -11.65 -2.04
N VAL A 216 -10.94 -12.20 -0.85
CA VAL A 216 -12.26 -12.22 -0.20
C VAL A 216 -12.09 -11.67 1.20
N GLU A 217 -12.77 -10.59 1.54
CA GLU A 217 -12.65 -9.95 2.87
C GLU A 217 -11.17 -9.72 3.25
N ASP A 218 -10.68 -10.46 4.25
CA ASP A 218 -9.31 -10.40 4.77
C ASP A 218 -8.40 -11.53 4.24
N ASP A 219 -8.91 -12.40 3.36
CA ASP A 219 -8.12 -13.46 2.72
C ASP A 219 -7.56 -12.99 1.38
N TRP A 220 -6.24 -13.15 1.19
CA TRP A 220 -5.58 -12.93 -0.10
C TRP A 220 -4.77 -14.14 -0.53
N VAL A 221 -5.13 -14.73 -1.67
CA VAL A 221 -4.40 -15.84 -2.28
C VAL A 221 -4.00 -15.54 -3.72
N GLU A 222 -2.85 -16.04 -4.12
CA GLU A 222 -2.36 -16.02 -5.50
C GLU A 222 -1.72 -17.36 -5.87
N VAL A 223 -1.75 -17.68 -7.16
CA VAL A 223 -0.97 -18.80 -7.73
C VAL A 223 0.52 -18.51 -7.53
N LYS A 224 1.28 -19.54 -7.16
CA LYS A 224 2.75 -19.48 -7.00
C LYS A 224 3.47 -19.17 -8.30
#